data_AF-A0A840CXA2-F1
#
_entry.id   AF-A0A840CXA2-F1
#
_cell.length_a   1.000
_cell.length_b   1.000
_cell.length_c   1.000
_cell.angle_alpha   90.00
_cell.angle_beta   90.00
_cell.angle_gamma   90.00
#
_symmetry.space_group_name_H-M   'P 1'
#
loop_
_entity.id
_entity.type
_entity.pdbx_description
1 polymer ?
#
loop_
_entity_poly.entity_id
_entity_poly.type
_entity_poly.pdbx_seq_one_letter_code
_entity_poly.pdbx_strand_id
1 'polypeptide(L)'
;MKEKVISRIKTLGIPELVNIEHLEELNGDYINLESLLPNGKRGKILDDNKKYLATQVEIPHSDRCYGIAADENMIAIFQYGCEGKESELVAWIKLNQDLD
;
A
#
# COMPACT_ATOMS: atom_id res chain seq x y z
N MET A 1 11.53 9.75 7.02
CA MET A 1 10.76 8.51 6.79
C MET A 1 9.77 8.65 5.63
N LYS A 2 8.76 9.53 5.74
CA LYS A 2 7.75 9.78 4.69
C LYS A 2 8.35 10.02 3.28
N GLU A 3 9.36 10.89 3.19
CA GLU A 3 10.06 11.18 1.92
C GLU A 3 10.78 9.96 1.31
N LYS A 4 11.38 9.10 2.16
CA LYS A 4 12.03 7.84 1.74
C LYS A 4 10.99 6.88 1.16
N VAL A 5 9.83 6.76 1.82
CA VAL A 5 8.71 5.94 1.35
C VAL A 5 8.18 6.46 0.01
N ILE A 6 7.91 7.76 -0.10
CA ILE A 6 7.43 8.38 -1.36
C ILE A 6 8.44 8.16 -2.48
N SER A 7 9.73 8.43 -2.24
CA SER A 7 10.78 8.21 -3.23
C SER A 7 10.83 6.76 -3.68
N ARG A 8 10.70 5.80 -2.75
CA ARG A 8 10.68 4.38 -3.10
C ARG A 8 9.46 4.03 -3.95
N ILE A 9 8.26 4.49 -3.60
CA ILE A 9 7.03 4.23 -4.36
C ILE A 9 7.15 4.74 -5.80
N LYS A 10 7.68 5.95 -6.00
CA LYS A 10 7.87 6.55 -7.34
C LYS A 10 8.80 5.73 -8.25
N THR A 11 9.63 4.85 -7.69
CA THR A 11 10.55 3.98 -8.46
C THR A 11 9.99 2.62 -8.82
N LEU A 12 8.75 2.30 -8.42
CA LEU A 12 8.16 0.97 -8.65
C LEU A 12 7.65 0.76 -10.08
N GLY A 13 7.63 1.81 -10.90
CA GLY A 13 7.15 1.71 -12.29
C GLY A 13 5.63 1.64 -12.44
N ILE A 14 4.87 1.97 -11.39
CA ILE A 14 3.40 2.09 -11.43
C ILE A 14 3.05 3.55 -11.80
N PRO A 15 2.52 3.81 -13.01
CA PRO A 15 2.35 5.17 -13.52
C PRO A 15 1.54 6.09 -12.61
N GLU A 16 0.46 5.58 -12.02
CA GLU A 16 -0.44 6.33 -11.15
C GLU A 16 0.26 6.81 -9.86
N LEU A 17 1.31 6.12 -9.42
CA LEU A 17 1.98 6.40 -8.15
C LEU A 17 3.17 7.37 -8.27
N VAL A 18 3.55 7.76 -9.49
CA VAL A 18 4.71 8.64 -9.74
C VAL A 18 4.51 10.04 -9.13
N ASN A 19 3.27 10.50 -9.05
CA ASN A 19 2.92 11.85 -8.59
C ASN A 19 2.43 11.91 -7.14
N ILE A 20 2.69 10.89 -6.33
CA ILE A 20 2.32 10.95 -4.91
C ILE A 20 3.14 12.03 -4.20
N GLU A 21 2.46 12.92 -3.49
CA GLU A 21 3.08 14.00 -2.72
C GLU A 21 2.87 13.84 -1.21
N HIS A 22 1.80 13.16 -0.81
CA HIS A 22 1.37 13.09 0.58
C HIS A 22 0.98 11.67 1.01
N LEU A 23 1.27 11.38 2.27
CA LEU A 23 0.83 10.19 3.00
C LEU A 23 0.30 10.69 4.34
N GLU A 24 -0.75 10.08 4.87
CA GLU A 24 -1.31 10.38 6.19
C GLU A 24 -1.06 9.23 7.16
N GLU A 25 -1.02 9.52 8.45
CA GLU A 25 -0.97 8.46 9.46
C GLU A 25 -2.38 7.93 9.74
N LEU A 26 -2.63 6.69 9.37
CA LEU A 26 -3.91 6.00 9.60
C LEU A 26 -3.70 4.79 10.51
N ASN A 27 -4.70 4.49 11.34
CA ASN A 27 -4.70 3.27 12.14
C ASN A 27 -4.85 2.04 11.23
N GLY A 28 -4.16 0.97 11.57
CA GLY A 28 -4.15 -0.29 10.81
C GLY A 28 -5.54 -0.89 10.72
N ASP A 29 -6.30 -0.91 11.82
CA ASP A 29 -7.67 -1.43 11.85
C ASP A 29 -8.60 -0.79 10.80
N TYR A 30 -8.38 0.48 10.48
CA TYR A 30 -9.15 1.22 9.47
C TYR A 30 -8.79 0.84 8.02
N ILE A 31 -7.53 0.49 7.76
CA ILE A 31 -7.02 0.25 6.38
C ILE A 31 -6.65 -1.20 6.08
N ASN A 32 -6.71 -2.10 7.07
CA ASN A 32 -6.29 -3.49 6.95
C ASN A 32 -7.38 -4.36 6.32
N LEU A 33 -7.54 -4.18 5.00
CA LEU A 33 -8.48 -4.94 4.18
C LEU A 33 -8.03 -6.41 4.04
N GLU A 34 -8.99 -7.34 4.15
CA GLU A 34 -8.73 -8.72 3.76
C GLU A 34 -8.48 -8.80 2.25
N SER A 35 -7.28 -9.22 1.87
CA SER A 35 -6.79 -9.11 0.50
C SER A 35 -6.42 -10.47 -0.08
N LEU A 36 -6.59 -10.63 -1.39
CA LEU A 36 -6.02 -11.74 -2.14
C LEU A 36 -4.49 -11.60 -2.17
N LEU A 37 -3.79 -12.65 -1.73
CA LEU A 37 -2.34 -12.69 -1.66
C LEU A 37 -1.76 -13.46 -2.87
N PRO A 38 -0.46 -13.28 -3.20
CA PRO A 38 0.17 -13.96 -4.34
C PRO A 38 0.13 -15.50 -4.28
N ASN A 39 -0.08 -16.09 -3.11
CA ASN A 39 -0.25 -17.53 -2.92
C ASN A 39 -1.70 -18.02 -3.18
N GLY A 40 -2.59 -17.14 -3.64
CA GLY A 40 -4.00 -17.44 -3.92
C GLY A 40 -4.92 -17.47 -2.69
N LYS A 41 -4.39 -17.23 -1.49
CA LYS A 41 -5.20 -17.17 -0.25
C LYS A 41 -5.65 -15.74 0.06
N ARG A 42 -6.72 -15.62 0.84
CA ARG A 42 -7.15 -14.34 1.42
C ARG A 42 -6.56 -14.17 2.82
N GLY A 43 -6.18 -12.94 3.16
CA GLY A 43 -5.71 -12.60 4.50
C GLY A 43 -5.41 -11.11 4.67
N LYS A 44 -5.25 -10.71 5.93
CA LYS A 44 -4.77 -9.40 6.33
C LYS A 44 -3.26 -9.44 6.53
N ILE A 45 -2.55 -8.39 6.10
CA ILE A 45 -1.08 -8.32 6.22
C ILE A 45 -0.60 -7.14 7.06
N LEU A 46 -1.49 -6.19 7.38
CA LEU A 46 -1.19 -5.12 8.32
C LEU A 46 -1.54 -5.59 9.74
N ASP A 47 -1.05 -4.85 10.73
CA ASP A 47 -1.38 -5.03 12.13
C ASP A 47 -2.44 -4.00 12.53
N ASP A 48 -3.59 -4.46 13.01
CA ASP A 48 -4.72 -3.60 13.40
C ASP A 48 -4.34 -2.63 14.53
N ASN A 49 -3.29 -2.93 15.31
CA ASN A 49 -2.85 -2.11 16.45
C ASN A 49 -1.73 -1.11 16.10
N LYS A 50 -1.29 -1.05 14.84
CA LYS A 50 -0.25 -0.12 14.38
C LYS A 50 -0.83 1.07 13.66
N LYS A 51 -0.01 2.10 13.46
CA LYS A 51 -0.27 3.18 12.50
C LYS A 51 0.63 3.03 11.30
N TYR A 52 0.12 3.42 10.13
CA TYR A 52 0.83 3.38 8.87
C TYR A 52 0.78 4.73 8.18
N LEU A 53 1.85 5.06 7.46
CA LEU A 53 1.81 6.08 6.43
C LEU A 53 1.02 5.53 5.24
N ALA A 54 -0.11 6.15 4.93
CA ALA A 54 -1.06 5.63 3.97
C ALA A 54 -1.67 6.71 3.08
N THR A 55 -2.08 6.31 1.88
CA THR A 55 -2.89 7.14 0.98
C THR A 55 -3.63 6.27 -0.02
N GLN A 56 -4.68 6.82 -0.61
CA GLN A 56 -5.37 6.23 -1.75
C GLN A 56 -5.01 7.01 -3.02
N VAL A 57 -4.81 6.29 -4.12
CA VAL A 57 -4.57 6.87 -5.45
C VAL A 57 -5.59 6.29 -6.43
N GLU A 58 -6.41 7.16 -7.02
CA GLU A 58 -7.40 6.76 -8.03
C GLU A 58 -6.70 6.32 -9.33
N ILE A 59 -7.28 5.32 -9.99
CA ILE A 59 -6.85 4.90 -11.32
C ILE A 59 -7.80 5.55 -12.33
N PRO A 60 -7.31 6.36 -13.29
CA PRO A 60 -8.17 7.01 -14.28
C PRO A 60 -9.05 6.01 -15.03
N HIS A 61 -10.35 6.34 -15.16
CA HIS A 61 -11.34 5.51 -15.86
C HIS A 61 -11.53 4.10 -15.28
N SER A 62 -11.24 3.90 -14.00
CA SER A 62 -11.42 2.64 -13.27
C SER A 62 -12.31 2.86 -12.04
N ASP A 63 -13.02 1.81 -11.63
CA ASP A 63 -13.70 1.73 -10.33
C ASP A 63 -12.76 1.25 -9.21
N ARG A 64 -11.50 0.96 -9.56
CA ARG A 64 -10.44 0.55 -8.64
C ARG A 64 -9.48 1.69 -8.34
N CYS A 65 -8.87 1.61 -7.18
CA CYS A 65 -7.81 2.51 -6.74
C CYS A 65 -6.66 1.71 -6.12
N TYR A 66 -5.50 2.34 -6.02
CA TYR A 66 -4.40 1.84 -5.22
C TYR A 66 -4.54 2.32 -3.78
N GLY A 67 -4.36 1.42 -2.83
CA GLY A 67 -4.12 1.76 -1.44
C GLY A 67 -2.68 1.49 -1.06
N ILE A 68 -2.06 2.44 -0.38
CA ILE A 68 -0.67 2.33 0.08
C ILE A 68 -0.68 2.31 1.60
N ALA A 69 0.09 1.41 2.19
CA ALA A 69 0.38 1.39 3.62
C ALA A 69 1.88 1.13 3.82
N ALA A 70 2.54 1.95 4.62
CA ALA A 70 3.97 1.83 4.88
C ALA A 70 4.32 2.12 6.34
N ASP A 71 5.34 1.42 6.84
CA ASP A 71 5.99 1.65 8.12
C ASP A 71 7.51 1.60 7.94
N GLU A 72 8.30 1.59 9.03
CA GLU A 72 9.77 1.50 8.98
C GLU A 72 10.32 0.21 8.36
N ASN A 73 9.49 -0.81 8.19
CA ASN A 73 9.91 -2.14 7.74
C ASN A 73 9.45 -2.43 6.32
N MET A 74 8.33 -1.89 5.88
CA MET A 74 7.72 -2.27 4.61
C MET A 74 6.88 -1.18 3.93
N ILE A 75 6.63 -1.40 2.65
CA ILE A 75 5.59 -0.74 1.84
C ILE A 75 4.71 -1.84 1.26
N ALA A 76 3.41 -1.77 1.54
CA ALA A 76 2.38 -2.59 0.92
C ALA A 76 1.55 -1.73 -0.03
N ILE A 77 1.30 -2.26 -1.23
CA ILE A 77 0.43 -1.65 -2.24
C ILE A 77 -0.67 -2.63 -2.55
N PHE A 78 -1.90 -2.19 -2.37
CA PHE A 78 -3.10 -2.91 -2.69
C PHE A 78 -3.78 -2.28 -3.90
N GLN A 79 -4.58 -3.06 -4.61
CA GLN A 79 -5.59 -2.55 -5.51
C GLN A 79 -6.95 -3.08 -5.05
N TYR A 80 -7.95 -2.21 -5.00
CA TYR A 80 -9.30 -2.58 -4.58
C TYR A 80 -10.34 -1.71 -5.28
N GLY A 81 -11.56 -2.23 -5.39
CA GLY A 81 -12.73 -1.49 -5.86
C GLY A 81 -13.36 -0.63 -4.77
N CYS A 82 -14.48 0.02 -5.10
CA CYS A 82 -15.25 0.84 -4.17
C CYS A 82 -15.41 0.21 -2.78
N GLU A 83 -15.19 1.01 -1.74
CA GLU A 83 -15.28 0.59 -0.32
C GLU A 83 -14.27 -0.50 0.10
N GLY A 84 -13.15 -0.66 -0.63
CA GLY A 84 -12.14 -1.66 -0.30
C GLY A 84 -12.49 -3.08 -0.77
N LYS A 85 -13.47 -3.22 -1.66
CA LYS A 85 -13.93 -4.53 -2.17
C LYS A 85 -12.88 -5.16 -3.08
N GLU A 86 -12.83 -6.49 -3.03
CA GLU A 86 -11.94 -7.30 -3.89
C GLU A 86 -10.48 -6.84 -3.82
N SER A 87 -10.03 -6.49 -2.62
CA SER A 87 -8.65 -6.07 -2.38
C SER A 87 -7.68 -7.19 -2.75
N GLU A 88 -6.59 -6.79 -3.39
CA GLU A 88 -5.47 -7.66 -3.77
C GLU A 88 -4.14 -6.98 -3.45
N LEU A 89 -3.18 -7.76 -2.97
CA LEU A 89 -1.83 -7.27 -2.73
C LEU A 89 -1.05 -7.25 -4.06
N VAL A 90 -0.77 -6.05 -4.56
CA VAL A 90 -0.05 -5.82 -5.82
C VAL A 90 1.47 -5.80 -5.61
N ALA A 91 1.93 -5.21 -4.50
CA ALA A 91 3.34 -5.21 -4.15
C ALA A 91 3.56 -5.21 -2.64
N TRP A 92 4.63 -5.88 -2.21
CA TRP A 92 5.14 -5.81 -0.85
C TRP A 92 6.65 -5.65 -0.89
N ILE A 93 7.13 -4.51 -0.43
CA ILE A 93 8.55 -4.15 -0.46
C ILE A 93 9.06 -4.06 0.96
N LYS A 94 10.09 -4.83 1.28
CA LYS A 94 10.84 -4.68 2.52
C LYS A 94 11.79 -3.48 2.41
N LEU A 95 11.81 -2.60 3.41
CA LEU A 95 12.65 -1.39 3.42
C LEU A 95 14.01 -1.59 4.11
N ASN A 96 14.18 -2.68 4.86
CA ASN A 96 15.36 -2.95 5.70
C ASN A 96 16.23 -4.11 5.19
N GLN A 97 16.48 -4.19 3.89
CA GLN A 97 17.59 -4.98 3.35
C GLN A 97 18.28 -4.19 2.25
N ASP A 98 19.19 -3.29 2.66
CA ASP A 98 20.48 -3.25 1.99
C ASP A 98 21.07 -4.66 2.22
N LEU A 99 21.09 -5.47 1.17
CA LEU A 99 21.90 -6.70 1.18
C LEU A 99 23.35 -6.22 1.08
N ASP A 100 24.07 -6.34 2.19
CA ASP A 100 25.54 -6.33 2.21
C ASP A 100 26.10 -7.34 1.20
#